data_AF-A0A956G0P4-F1
#
_entry.id   AF-A0A956G0P4-F1
#
_cell.length_a   1.000
_cell.length_b   1.000
_cell.length_c   1.000
_cell.angle_alpha   90.00
_cell.angle_beta   90.00
_cell.angle_gamma   90.00
#
_symmetry.space_group_name_H-M   'P 1'
#
loop_
_entity.id
_entity.type
_entity.pdbx_description
1 polymer ?
#
loop_
_entity_poly.entity_id
_entity_poly.type
_entity_poly.pdbx_seq_one_letter_code
_entity_poly.pdbx_strand_id
1 'polypeptide(L)'
;MARERFSRPAAVHVTAKVHEDVPNLRGREVARKVAIALWLGARREDFRLVHFSIQSNHLHLVVEADNWRALSRGVHALSVRVARAINRA
;
A
#
# COMPACT_ATOMS: atom_id res chain seq x y z
N MET A 1 -13.82 -5.99 -13.98
CA MET A 1 -12.89 -7.13 -14.05
C MET A 1 -12.60 -7.62 -12.63
N ALA A 2 -12.74 -8.92 -12.35
CA ALA A 2 -12.39 -9.48 -11.05
C ALA A 2 -10.86 -9.63 -10.93
N ARG A 3 -10.29 -9.36 -9.74
CA ARG A 3 -8.87 -9.63 -9.47
C ARG A 3 -8.62 -11.14 -9.60
N GLU A 4 -7.60 -11.51 -10.37
CA GLU A 4 -7.17 -12.89 -10.50
C GLU A 4 -6.80 -13.46 -9.11
N ARG A 5 -7.32 -14.64 -8.81
CA ARG A 5 -7.05 -15.33 -7.54
C ARG A 5 -5.90 -16.30 -7.75
N PHE A 6 -4.86 -16.15 -6.95
CA PHE A 6 -3.71 -17.05 -6.92
C PHE A 6 -3.60 -17.77 -5.57
N SER A 7 -3.10 -19.01 -5.59
CA SER A 7 -3.00 -19.90 -4.43
C SER A 7 -1.56 -20.22 -4.01
N ARG A 8 -0.56 -19.67 -4.71
CA ARG A 8 0.87 -19.84 -4.42
C ARG A 8 1.55 -18.48 -4.26
N PRO A 9 2.71 -18.39 -3.58
CA PRO A 9 3.42 -17.12 -3.42
C PRO A 9 3.65 -16.40 -4.75
N ALA A 10 3.33 -15.12 -4.79
CA ALA A 10 3.46 -14.29 -5.99
C ALA A 10 3.90 -12.86 -5.64
N ALA A 11 4.71 -12.29 -6.54
CA ALA A 11 4.98 -10.86 -6.56
C ALA A 11 3.85 -10.16 -7.34
N VAL A 12 3.29 -9.10 -6.76
CA VAL A 12 2.13 -8.39 -7.29
C VAL A 12 2.39 -6.89 -7.30
N HIS A 13 2.13 -6.25 -8.43
CA HIS A 13 2.08 -4.79 -8.52
C HIS A 13 0.67 -4.30 -8.16
N VAL A 14 0.60 -3.41 -7.18
CA VAL A 14 -0.65 -2.82 -6.68
C VAL A 14 -0.61 -1.33 -6.89
N THR A 15 -1.66 -0.79 -7.52
CA THR A 15 -1.93 0.64 -7.57
C THR A 15 -3.08 0.98 -6.63
N ALA A 16 -2.92 2.01 -5.81
CA ALA A 16 -3.94 2.51 -4.90
C ALA A 16 -4.13 4.00 -5.13
N LYS A 17 -5.32 4.39 -5.59
CA LYS A 17 -5.71 5.78 -5.79
C LYS A 17 -6.23 6.37 -4.47
N VAL A 18 -5.82 7.58 -4.13
CA VAL A 18 -6.42 8.32 -3.01
C VAL A 18 -7.66 9.08 -3.45
N HIS A 19 -8.53 9.42 -2.51
CA HIS A 19 -9.70 10.26 -2.78
C HIS A 19 -9.26 11.68 -3.18
N GLU A 20 -10.14 12.41 -3.87
CA GLU A 20 -9.82 13.71 -4.49
C GLU A 20 -9.54 14.84 -3.49
N ASP A 21 -10.04 14.71 -2.27
CA ASP A 21 -9.82 15.63 -1.14
C ASP A 21 -8.48 15.43 -0.43
N VAL A 22 -7.73 14.38 -0.79
CA VAL A 22 -6.42 14.10 -0.23
C VAL A 22 -5.36 15.00 -0.87
N PRO A 23 -4.52 15.72 -0.09
CA PRO A 23 -3.45 16.54 -0.62
C PRO A 23 -2.46 15.76 -1.50
N ASN A 24 -1.72 16.49 -2.35
CA ASN A 24 -0.69 15.91 -3.19
C ASN A 24 0.30 15.06 -2.35
N LEU A 25 0.32 13.74 -2.61
CA LEU A 25 1.11 12.81 -1.81
C LEU A 25 2.62 13.02 -1.95
N ARG A 26 3.07 13.71 -3.00
CA ARG A 26 4.49 14.07 -3.19
C ARG A 26 4.89 15.33 -2.43
N GLY A 27 3.96 16.00 -1.75
CA GLY A 27 4.28 17.05 -0.78
C GLY A 27 5.17 16.48 0.32
N ARG A 28 6.25 17.20 0.67
CA ARG A 28 7.33 16.69 1.54
C ARG A 28 6.82 16.05 2.83
N GLU A 29 5.88 16.70 3.52
CA GLU A 29 5.34 16.20 4.78
C GLU A 29 4.46 14.96 4.60
N VAL A 30 3.54 15.00 3.63
CA VAL A 30 2.65 13.87 3.30
C VAL A 30 3.46 12.67 2.85
N ALA A 31 4.41 12.86 1.93
CA ALA A 31 5.30 11.81 1.45
C ALA A 31 6.06 11.14 2.59
N ARG A 32 6.57 11.92 3.56
CA ARG A 32 7.25 11.39 4.74
C ARG A 32 6.32 10.56 5.62
N LYS A 33 5.11 11.05 5.92
CA LYS A 33 4.10 10.32 6.72
C LYS A 33 3.72 9.01 6.04
N VAL A 34 3.47 9.03 4.73
CA VAL A 34 3.16 7.86 3.92
C VAL A 34 4.32 6.85 3.94
N ALA A 35 5.56 7.29 3.69
CA ALA A 35 6.72 6.41 3.67
C ALA A 35 6.94 5.70 5.02
N ILE A 36 6.79 6.44 6.14
CA ILE A 36 6.88 5.86 7.49
C ILE A 36 5.74 4.85 7.72
N ALA A 37 4.50 5.18 7.34
CA ALA A 37 3.36 4.28 7.51
C ALA A 37 3.51 2.98 6.73
N LEU A 38 4.02 3.07 5.49
CA LEU A 38 4.33 1.92 4.65
C LEU A 38 5.45 1.07 5.25
N TRP A 39 6.53 1.71 5.72
CA TRP A 39 7.67 1.01 6.34
C TRP A 39 7.25 0.24 7.60
N LEU A 40 6.48 0.87 8.50
CA LEU A 40 5.96 0.24 9.71
C LEU A 40 4.96 -0.90 9.44
N GLY A 41 4.36 -0.93 8.26
CA GLY A 41 3.42 -1.97 7.82
C GLY A 41 4.02 -2.95 6.81
N ALA A 42 5.33 -2.86 6.51
CA ALA A 42 5.93 -3.52 5.36
C ALA A 42 6.05 -5.03 5.48
N ARG A 43 5.87 -5.62 6.67
CA ARG A 43 6.06 -7.06 6.89
C ARG A 43 4.96 -7.67 7.75
N ARG A 44 4.57 -8.88 7.36
CA ARG A 44 3.72 -9.86 8.04
C ARG A 44 4.31 -11.25 7.75
N GLU A 45 3.80 -12.28 8.40
CA GLU A 45 4.19 -13.67 8.11
C GLU A 45 3.87 -14.08 6.65
N ASP A 46 2.72 -13.63 6.12
CA ASP A 46 2.17 -14.05 4.82
C ASP A 46 2.30 -12.99 3.70
N PHE A 47 2.97 -11.87 3.99
CA PHE A 47 2.97 -10.68 3.14
C PHE A 47 4.15 -9.75 3.40
N ARG A 48 4.73 -9.20 2.33
CA ARG A 48 5.80 -8.20 2.42
C ARG A 48 5.68 -7.11 1.34
N LEU A 49 5.84 -5.86 1.74
CA LEU A 49 6.10 -4.74 0.84
C LEU A 49 7.58 -4.76 0.43
N VAL A 50 7.84 -4.90 -0.86
CA VAL A 50 9.20 -4.98 -1.44
C VAL A 50 9.68 -3.60 -1.88
N HIS A 51 8.81 -2.87 -2.57
CA HIS A 51 9.11 -1.55 -3.10
C HIS A 51 7.85 -0.69 -3.13
N PHE A 52 8.01 0.63 -3.08
CA PHE A 52 6.92 1.56 -3.30
C PHE A 52 7.40 2.80 -4.04
N SER A 53 6.47 3.42 -4.76
CA SER A 53 6.62 4.74 -5.37
C SER A 53 5.39 5.58 -5.01
N ILE A 54 5.62 6.87 -4.77
CA ILE A 54 4.60 7.85 -4.40
C ILE A 54 4.38 8.79 -5.59
N GLN A 55 3.18 8.75 -6.16
CA GLN A 55 2.70 9.63 -7.22
C GLN A 55 1.87 10.74 -6.58
N SER A 56 1.45 11.75 -7.34
CA SER A 56 0.70 12.89 -6.78
C SER A 56 -0.62 12.47 -6.13
N ASN A 57 -1.30 11.47 -6.68
CA ASN A 57 -2.63 10.99 -6.26
C ASN A 57 -2.75 9.46 -6.21
N HIS A 58 -1.64 8.73 -6.33
CA HIS A 58 -1.62 7.27 -6.26
C HIS A 58 -0.38 6.77 -5.51
N LEU A 59 -0.49 5.55 -5.00
CA LEU A 59 0.64 4.75 -4.55
C LEU A 59 0.82 3.57 -5.48
N HIS A 60 2.07 3.32 -5.90
CA HIS A 60 2.47 2.10 -6.59
C HIS A 60 3.26 1.24 -5.63
N LEU A 61 2.80 0.02 -5.38
CA LEU A 61 3.40 -0.92 -4.44
C LEU A 61 3.80 -2.19 -5.16
N VAL A 62 4.99 -2.71 -4.89
CA VAL A 62 5.38 -4.07 -5.25
C VAL A 62 5.38 -4.88 -3.97
N VAL A 63 4.56 -5.93 -3.92
CA VAL A 63 4.36 -6.75 -2.74
C VAL A 63 4.56 -8.23 -3.08
N GLU A 64 5.02 -9.00 -2.12
CA GLU A 64 4.96 -10.46 -2.16
C GLU A 64 3.86 -10.92 -1.20
N ALA A 65 3.08 -11.91 -1.62
CA ALA A 65 2.03 -12.50 -0.81
C ALA A 65 1.89 -13.99 -1.10
N ASP A 66 1.61 -14.80 -0.08
CA ASP A 66 1.51 -16.26 -0.20
C ASP A 66 0.29 -16.73 -1.00
N ASN A 67 -0.76 -15.91 -1.03
CA ASN A 67 -1.99 -16.16 -1.79
C ASN A 67 -2.84 -14.87 -1.87
N TRP A 68 -3.94 -14.92 -2.63
CA TRP A 68 -4.84 -13.78 -2.83
C TRP A 68 -5.45 -13.22 -1.52
N ARG A 69 -5.65 -14.07 -0.49
CA ARG A 69 -6.18 -13.61 0.81
C ARG A 69 -5.12 -12.83 1.58
N ALA A 70 -3.89 -13.33 1.60
CA ALA A 70 -2.75 -12.63 2.18
C ALA A 70 -2.52 -11.27 1.52
N LEU A 71 -2.57 -11.21 0.17
CA LEU A 71 -2.52 -9.96 -0.59
C LEU A 71 -3.62 -8.99 -0.14
N SER A 72 -4.87 -9.45 -0.13
CA SER A 72 -6.01 -8.59 0.22
C SER A 72 -5.89 -8.02 1.62
N ARG A 73 -5.51 -8.85 2.61
CA ARG A 73 -5.33 -8.41 4.01
C ARG A 73 -4.14 -7.48 4.17
N GLY A 74 -3.00 -7.80 3.54
CA GLY A 74 -1.78 -7.00 3.59
C GLY A 74 -1.99 -5.61 3.00
N VAL A 75 -2.55 -5.54 1.78
CA VAL A 75 -2.88 -4.27 1.13
C VAL A 75 -3.91 -3.47 1.94
N HIS A 76 -4.97 -4.11 2.45
CA HIS A 76 -5.96 -3.42 3.28
C HIS A 76 -5.33 -2.82 4.54
N ALA A 77 -4.49 -3.57 5.25
CA ALA A 77 -3.80 -3.08 6.44
C ALA A 77 -2.86 -1.90 6.12
N LEU A 78 -2.13 -1.95 4.99
CA LEU A 78 -1.32 -0.83 4.52
C LEU A 78 -2.17 0.40 4.19
N SER A 79 -3.28 0.23 3.47
CA SER A 79 -4.19 1.32 3.12
C SER A 79 -4.74 2.01 4.37
N VAL A 80 -5.18 1.26 5.38
CA VAL A 80 -5.66 1.82 6.65
C VAL A 80 -4.56 2.60 7.37
N ARG A 81 -3.33 2.07 7.42
CA ARG A 81 -2.18 2.77 8.04
C ARG A 81 -1.85 4.08 7.34
N VAL A 82 -1.80 4.06 6.01
CA VAL A 82 -1.56 5.25 5.20
C VAL A 82 -2.67 6.29 5.42
N ALA A 83 -3.94 5.89 5.33
CA ALA A 83 -5.06 6.79 5.55
C ALA A 83 -5.02 7.44 6.94
N ARG A 84 -4.72 6.66 7.98
CA ARG A 84 -4.55 7.19 9.35
C ARG A 84 -3.37 8.16 9.47
N ALA A 85 -2.28 7.90 8.77
CA ALA A 85 -1.11 8.78 8.80
C ALA A 85 -1.37 10.11 8.08
N ILE A 86 -2.16 10.09 7.01
CA ILE A 86 -2.58 11.30 6.29
C ILE A 86 -3.61 12.09 7.11
N ASN A 87 -4.63 11.42 7.67
CA ASN A 87 -5.77 12.10 8.31
C ASN A 87 -5.50 12.60 9.74
N ARG A 88 -4.40 12.18 10.37
CA ARG A 88 -3.95 12.72 11.68
C ARG A 88 -3.01 13.91 11.53
N ALA A 89 -2.78 14.36 10.29
CA ALA A 89 -1.96 15.53 9.97
C ALA A 89 -2.67 16.83 10.31
#